data_AF-A0A090TUR3-F1
#
_entry.id   AF-A0A090TUR3-F1
#
_cell.length_a   1.000
_cell.length_b   1.000
_cell.length_c   1.000
_cell.angle_alpha   90.00
_cell.angle_beta   90.00
_cell.angle_gamma   90.00
#
_symmetry.space_group_name_H-M   'P 1'
#
loop_
_entity.id
_entity.type
_entity.pdbx_description
1 polymer ?
#
loop_
_entity_poly.entity_id
_entity_poly.type
_entity_poly.pdbx_seq_one_letter_code
_entity_poly.pdbx_strand_id
1 'polypeptide(L)'
;MVADFISGAVEMLSPSFTEHEWDIIEGQGSLFNPSFAGVSLGLLHGAQPDALVLCHEVGREHIRHLPHAALPSIEQTIEANLMAARVTNPSVQFVGICLNTSNISDKEAKALCLKWSEEFGMPVTDPVRFGVDAIADRVRSL
;
A
#
# COMPACT_ATOMS: atom_id res chain seq x y z
N MET A 1 9.55 -19.10 17.25
CA MET A 1 8.94 -19.55 15.97
C MET A 1 9.49 -18.68 14.85
N VAL A 2 9.56 -19.11 13.59
CA VAL A 2 10.12 -18.28 12.49
C VAL A 2 9.42 -16.91 12.38
N ALA A 3 8.16 -16.83 12.79
CA ALA A 3 7.35 -15.61 12.81
C ALA A 3 7.93 -14.47 13.68
N ASP A 4 8.65 -14.79 14.76
CA ASP A 4 9.18 -13.79 15.71
C ASP A 4 10.27 -12.91 15.08
N PHE A 5 10.85 -13.36 13.96
CA PHE A 5 11.98 -12.70 13.30
C PHE A 5 11.58 -11.86 12.10
N ILE A 6 10.30 -11.83 11.69
CA ILE A 6 9.90 -11.14 10.45
C ILE A 6 10.22 -9.65 10.55
N SER A 7 9.79 -8.96 11.61
CA SER A 7 10.04 -7.53 11.77
C SER A 7 11.52 -7.23 11.95
N GLY A 8 12.26 -8.04 12.73
CA GLY A 8 13.70 -7.86 12.90
C GLY A 8 14.51 -8.10 11.62
N ALA A 9 14.08 -9.05 10.77
CA ALA A 9 14.70 -9.26 9.46
C ALA A 9 14.44 -8.08 8.52
N VAL A 10 13.24 -7.51 8.53
CA VAL A 10 12.90 -6.32 7.74
C VAL A 10 13.71 -5.12 8.23
N GLU A 11 13.78 -4.88 9.54
CA GLU A 11 14.59 -3.81 10.14
C GLU A 11 16.07 -3.90 9.72
N MET A 12 16.65 -5.10 9.66
CA MET A 12 18.02 -5.29 9.17
C MET A 12 18.18 -4.99 7.68
N LEU A 13 17.14 -5.21 6.87
CA LEU A 13 17.14 -4.95 5.43
C LEU A 13 16.79 -3.50 5.08
N SER A 14 16.18 -2.76 6.00
CA SER A 14 15.88 -1.32 5.92
C SER A 14 16.63 -0.55 7.02
N PRO A 15 17.97 -0.52 6.98
CA PRO A 15 18.76 0.16 8.01
C PRO A 15 18.55 1.68 7.97
N SER A 16 19.01 2.37 9.02
CA SER A 16 18.90 3.82 9.09
C SER A 16 19.52 4.52 7.88
N PHE A 17 18.72 5.41 7.33
CA PHE A 17 18.93 6.12 6.08
C PHE A 17 20.07 7.15 6.20
N THR A 18 21.04 7.16 5.25
CA THR A 18 22.18 8.11 5.31
C THR A 18 22.58 8.80 3.99
N GLU A 19 22.23 8.26 2.80
CA GLU A 19 22.78 8.77 1.52
C GLU A 19 21.81 8.88 0.31
N HIS A 20 20.55 8.44 0.41
CA HIS A 20 19.55 8.58 -0.67
C HIS A 20 18.40 9.51 -0.25
N GLU A 21 17.37 9.72 -1.08
CA GLU A 21 16.16 10.47 -0.68
C GLU A 21 15.04 9.56 -0.16
N TRP A 22 14.85 8.35 -0.74
CA TRP A 22 13.86 7.36 -0.28
C TRP A 22 14.33 5.91 -0.44
N ASP A 23 13.96 5.04 0.51
CA ASP A 23 14.01 3.58 0.36
C ASP A 23 12.64 3.04 -0.08
N ILE A 24 12.63 2.24 -1.15
CA ILE A 24 11.40 1.62 -1.67
C ILE A 24 11.34 0.17 -1.23
N ILE A 25 10.36 -0.16 -0.40
CA ILE A 25 10.15 -1.51 0.13
C ILE A 25 8.98 -2.15 -0.60
N GLU A 26 9.21 -3.33 -1.19
CA GLU A 26 8.15 -4.11 -1.83
C GLU A 26 7.16 -4.65 -0.79
N GLY A 27 5.89 -4.28 -0.90
CA GLY A 27 4.83 -4.80 -0.05
C GLY A 27 4.55 -6.29 -0.30
N GLN A 28 4.34 -7.06 0.77
CA GLN A 28 3.98 -8.48 0.67
C GLN A 28 2.65 -8.77 1.35
N GLY A 29 1.74 -9.40 0.61
CA GLY A 29 0.45 -9.85 1.13
C GLY A 29 -0.57 -8.73 1.37
N SER A 30 -1.47 -8.95 2.31
CA SER A 30 -2.45 -7.98 2.80
C SER A 30 -2.84 -8.34 4.23
N LEU A 31 -3.06 -7.34 5.09
CA LEU A 31 -3.60 -7.55 6.44
C LEU A 31 -4.95 -8.29 6.44
N PHE A 32 -5.69 -8.21 5.34
CA PHE A 32 -6.98 -8.86 5.19
C PHE A 32 -6.89 -10.28 4.62
N ASN A 33 -5.71 -10.73 4.18
CA ASN A 33 -5.52 -12.11 3.74
C ASN A 33 -5.05 -12.97 4.92
N PRO A 34 -5.86 -13.91 5.44
CA PRO A 34 -5.52 -14.71 6.63
C PRO A 34 -4.20 -15.49 6.50
N SER A 35 -3.80 -15.87 5.29
CA SER A 35 -2.57 -16.61 5.04
C SER A 35 -1.32 -15.72 5.03
N PHE A 36 -1.46 -14.41 4.79
CA PHE A 36 -0.34 -13.48 4.59
C PHE A 36 -0.35 -12.25 5.50
N ALA A 37 -1.38 -12.08 6.33
CA ALA A 37 -1.52 -10.93 7.23
C ALA A 37 -0.31 -10.74 8.16
N GLY A 38 0.26 -11.85 8.68
CA GLY A 38 1.44 -11.81 9.52
C GLY A 38 2.69 -11.27 8.80
N VAL A 39 2.80 -11.50 7.49
CA VAL A 39 3.92 -10.97 6.68
C VAL A 39 3.76 -9.47 6.50
N SER A 40 2.56 -9.00 6.13
CA SER A 40 2.29 -7.57 5.96
C SER A 40 2.49 -6.80 7.26
N LEU A 41 2.02 -7.34 8.39
CA LEU A 41 2.20 -6.71 9.70
C LEU A 41 3.68 -6.64 10.11
N GLY A 42 4.43 -7.73 9.89
CA GLY A 42 5.86 -7.76 10.16
C GLY A 42 6.64 -6.77 9.31
N LEU A 43 6.27 -6.58 8.04
CA LEU A 43 6.83 -5.54 7.16
C LEU A 43 6.55 -4.14 7.70
N LEU A 44 5.29 -3.81 8.04
CA LEU A 44 4.94 -2.49 8.55
C LEU A 44 5.73 -2.14 9.82
N HIS A 45 5.84 -3.07 10.76
CA HIS A 45 6.57 -2.83 12.01
C HIS A 45 8.09 -2.80 11.82
N GLY A 46 8.65 -3.64 10.95
CA GLY A 46 10.09 -3.67 10.72
C GLY A 46 10.59 -2.48 9.90
N ALA A 47 9.83 -2.09 8.88
CA ALA A 47 10.18 -0.99 7.97
C ALA A 47 9.90 0.40 8.57
N GLN A 48 8.95 0.49 9.51
CA GLN A 48 8.55 1.75 10.16
C GLN A 48 8.27 2.89 9.16
N PRO A 49 7.48 2.64 8.09
CA PRO A 49 7.45 3.50 6.91
C PRO A 49 6.91 4.90 7.22
N ASP A 50 7.48 5.92 6.57
CA ASP A 50 6.93 7.29 6.59
C ASP A 50 5.76 7.45 5.62
N ALA A 51 5.81 6.72 4.50
CA ALA A 51 4.86 6.81 3.40
C ALA A 51 4.36 5.43 2.98
N LEU A 52 3.05 5.32 2.75
CA LEU A 52 2.41 4.11 2.23
C LEU A 52 1.72 4.39 0.88
N VAL A 53 1.84 3.44 -0.05
CA VAL A 53 1.09 3.43 -1.31
C VAL A 53 0.13 2.24 -1.32
N LEU A 54 -1.16 2.48 -1.51
CA LEU A 54 -2.16 1.42 -1.55
C LEU A 54 -2.23 0.84 -2.96
N CYS A 55 -2.07 -0.48 -3.10
CA CYS A 55 -2.23 -1.16 -4.38
C CYS A 55 -3.56 -1.93 -4.44
N HIS A 56 -4.38 -1.70 -5.47
CA HIS A 56 -5.68 -2.35 -5.62
C HIS A 56 -5.96 -2.78 -7.07
N GLU A 57 -6.51 -3.98 -7.26
CA GLU A 57 -6.99 -4.45 -8.57
C GLU A 57 -8.47 -4.15 -8.74
N VAL A 58 -8.80 -3.37 -9.77
CA VAL A 58 -10.18 -2.95 -10.05
C VAL A 58 -11.03 -4.14 -10.49
N GLY A 59 -12.20 -4.28 -9.88
CA GLY A 59 -13.17 -5.33 -10.19
C GLY A 59 -12.93 -6.67 -9.48
N ARG A 60 -11.93 -6.75 -8.60
CA ARG A 60 -11.73 -7.94 -7.76
C ARG A 60 -12.81 -7.98 -6.68
N GLU A 61 -13.57 -9.07 -6.60
CA GLU A 61 -14.67 -9.21 -5.64
C GLU A 61 -14.23 -9.88 -4.33
N HIS A 62 -13.22 -10.74 -4.39
CA HIS A 62 -12.83 -11.62 -3.28
C HIS A 62 -11.32 -11.65 -3.07
N ILE A 63 -10.92 -12.02 -1.85
CA ILE A 63 -9.51 -12.24 -1.53
C ILE A 63 -8.97 -13.38 -2.38
N ARG A 64 -7.76 -13.19 -2.92
CA ARG A 64 -7.09 -14.20 -3.75
C ARG A 64 -7.03 -15.54 -3.00
N HIS A 65 -7.50 -16.60 -3.64
CA HIS A 65 -7.62 -17.97 -3.12
C HIS A 65 -8.73 -18.20 -2.07
N LEU A 66 -9.55 -17.21 -1.75
CA LEU A 66 -10.65 -17.31 -0.79
C LEU A 66 -11.95 -16.76 -1.39
N PRO A 67 -12.68 -17.54 -2.22
CA PRO A 67 -13.87 -17.07 -2.94
C PRO A 67 -15.05 -16.72 -2.02
N HIS A 68 -15.00 -17.12 -0.76
CA HIS A 68 -16.03 -16.81 0.25
C HIS A 68 -15.70 -15.54 1.05
N ALA A 69 -14.52 -14.94 0.87
CA ALA A 69 -14.08 -13.79 1.63
C ALA A 69 -14.09 -12.54 0.73
N ALA A 70 -15.09 -11.67 0.96
CA ALA A 70 -15.20 -10.39 0.28
C ALA A 70 -13.97 -9.51 0.54
N LEU A 71 -13.62 -8.65 -0.42
CA LEU A 71 -12.60 -7.65 -0.18
C LEU A 71 -13.07 -6.60 0.85
N PRO A 72 -12.17 -6.09 1.70
CA PRO A 72 -12.45 -4.90 2.48
C PRO A 72 -12.68 -3.70 1.56
N SER A 73 -13.36 -2.67 2.06
CA SER A 73 -13.39 -1.38 1.38
C SER A 73 -12.00 -0.73 1.36
N ILE A 74 -11.81 0.26 0.50
CA ILE A 74 -10.54 1.00 0.44
C ILE A 74 -10.29 1.77 1.73
N GLU A 75 -11.35 2.36 2.31
CA GLU A 75 -11.31 3.06 3.59
C GLU A 75 -10.88 2.12 4.73
N GLN A 76 -11.49 0.93 4.81
CA GLN A 76 -11.10 -0.09 5.79
C GLN A 76 -9.64 -0.51 5.61
N THR A 77 -9.20 -0.61 4.35
CA THR A 77 -7.81 -0.95 4.03
C THR A 77 -6.85 0.13 4.50
N ILE A 78 -7.15 1.40 4.22
CA ILE A 78 -6.36 2.54 4.66
C ILE A 78 -6.30 2.59 6.19
N GLU A 79 -7.45 2.52 6.85
CA GLU A 79 -7.54 2.62 8.31
C GLU A 79 -6.76 1.51 9.01
N ALA A 80 -6.94 0.25 8.60
CA ALA A 80 -6.26 -0.88 9.22
C ALA A 80 -4.73 -0.83 9.05
N ASN A 81 -4.24 -0.44 7.87
CA ASN A 81 -2.81 -0.33 7.62
C ASN A 81 -2.19 0.85 8.39
N LEU A 82 -2.88 2.00 8.46
CA LEU A 82 -2.40 3.12 9.28
C LEU A 82 -2.38 2.77 10.77
N MET A 83 -3.42 2.10 11.27
CA MET A 83 -3.47 1.67 12.67
C MET A 83 -2.29 0.74 13.00
N ALA A 84 -2.00 -0.22 12.14
CA ALA A 84 -0.85 -1.12 12.31
C ALA A 84 0.49 -0.39 12.23
N ALA A 85 0.70 0.43 11.20
CA ALA A 85 1.96 1.15 11.00
C ALA A 85 2.26 2.18 12.12
N ARG A 86 1.22 2.80 12.68
CA ARG A 86 1.36 3.79 13.77
C ARG A 86 1.85 3.22 15.09
N VAL A 87 1.86 1.89 15.24
CA VAL A 87 2.50 1.23 16.39
C VAL A 87 3.99 1.56 16.44
N THR A 88 4.64 1.68 15.29
CA THR A 88 6.08 1.96 15.18
C THR A 88 6.41 3.35 14.65
N ASN A 89 5.57 3.93 13.78
CA ASN A 89 5.74 5.29 13.27
C ASN A 89 4.42 6.09 13.34
N PRO A 90 4.21 6.95 14.36
CA PRO A 90 2.98 7.73 14.50
C PRO A 90 2.70 8.70 13.34
N SER A 91 3.74 9.10 12.59
CA SER A 91 3.66 10.08 11.51
C SER A 91 3.34 9.48 10.15
N VAL A 92 3.26 8.14 10.04
CA VAL A 92 2.98 7.43 8.78
C VAL A 92 1.68 7.93 8.14
N GLN A 93 1.73 8.09 6.81
CA GLN A 93 0.59 8.51 6.00
C GLN A 93 0.54 7.79 4.66
N PHE A 94 -0.66 7.69 4.08
CA PHE A 94 -0.80 7.27 2.68
C PHE A 94 -0.48 8.44 1.75
N VAL A 95 0.36 8.19 0.76
CA VAL A 95 0.80 9.17 -0.25
C VAL A 95 0.15 8.96 -1.61
N GLY A 96 -0.57 7.86 -1.79
CA GLY A 96 -1.35 7.62 -3.01
C GLY A 96 -1.90 6.21 -3.13
N ILE A 97 -2.67 6.01 -4.20
CA ILE A 97 -3.29 4.72 -4.55
C ILE A 97 -2.88 4.35 -5.97
N CYS A 98 -2.32 3.15 -6.13
CA CYS A 98 -2.03 2.51 -7.39
C CYS A 98 -3.15 1.53 -7.75
N LEU A 99 -3.83 1.79 -8.86
CA LEU A 99 -4.87 0.93 -9.41
C LEU A 99 -4.30 0.05 -10.50
N ASN A 100 -4.55 -1.25 -10.42
CA ASN A 100 -4.47 -2.11 -11.59
C ASN A 100 -5.80 -2.04 -12.33
N THR A 101 -5.81 -1.34 -13.47
CA THR A 101 -7.00 -1.13 -14.30
C THR A 101 -7.01 -2.01 -15.56
N SER A 102 -6.24 -3.09 -15.59
CA SER A 102 -6.10 -3.98 -16.77
C SER A 102 -7.44 -4.48 -17.33
N ASN A 103 -8.46 -4.58 -16.46
CA ASN A 103 -9.78 -5.15 -16.78
C ASN A 103 -10.79 -4.12 -17.30
N ILE A 104 -10.44 -2.83 -17.36
CA ILE A 104 -11.30 -1.74 -17.83
C ILE A 104 -10.63 -0.91 -18.92
N SER A 105 -11.40 -0.12 -19.66
CA SER A 105 -10.85 0.75 -20.71
C SER A 105 -10.03 1.91 -20.16
N ASP A 106 -9.14 2.49 -20.96
CA ASP A 106 -8.35 3.66 -20.59
C ASP A 106 -9.22 4.85 -20.16
N LYS A 107 -10.39 5.03 -20.80
CA LYS A 107 -11.33 6.11 -20.47
C LYS A 107 -11.93 5.90 -19.09
N GLU A 108 -12.36 4.67 -18.78
CA GLU A 108 -12.90 4.31 -17.46
C GLU A 108 -11.82 4.40 -16.39
N ALA A 109 -10.61 3.93 -16.69
CA ALA A 109 -9.46 3.99 -15.78
C ALA A 109 -9.12 5.43 -15.39
N LYS A 110 -9.05 6.35 -16.35
CA LYS A 110 -8.81 7.78 -16.08
C LYS A 110 -9.93 8.40 -15.24
N ALA A 111 -11.19 8.10 -15.58
CA ALA A 111 -12.34 8.60 -14.83
C ALA A 111 -12.35 8.07 -13.38
N LEU A 112 -12.00 6.80 -13.18
CA LEU A 112 -11.91 6.18 -11.86
C LEU A 112 -10.76 6.77 -11.03
N CYS A 113 -9.58 6.95 -11.63
CA CYS A 113 -8.44 7.58 -10.95
C CYS A 113 -8.80 9.00 -10.49
N LEU A 114 -9.44 9.80 -11.35
CA LEU A 114 -9.87 11.16 -10.98
C LEU A 114 -10.87 11.13 -9.83
N LYS A 115 -11.91 10.30 -9.94
CA LYS A 115 -12.95 10.15 -8.91
C LYS A 115 -12.33 9.78 -7.55
N TRP A 116 -11.47 8.76 -7.53
CA TRP A 116 -10.85 8.29 -6.29
C TRP A 116 -9.82 9.29 -5.76
N SER A 117 -9.16 10.05 -6.62
CA SER A 117 -8.26 11.11 -6.17
C SER A 117 -9.01 12.22 -5.43
N GLU A 118 -10.19 12.60 -5.91
CA GLU A 118 -11.09 13.53 -5.22
C GLU A 118 -11.64 12.92 -3.91
N GLU A 119 -12.07 11.66 -3.94
CA GLU A 119 -12.68 10.94 -2.82
C GLU A 119 -11.71 10.74 -1.64
N PHE A 120 -10.47 10.33 -1.93
CA PHE A 120 -9.45 10.03 -0.92
C PHE A 120 -8.49 11.19 -0.64
N GLY A 121 -8.59 12.29 -1.40
CA GLY A 121 -7.74 13.48 -1.21
C GLY A 121 -6.25 13.22 -1.43
N MET A 122 -5.89 12.24 -2.25
CA MET A 122 -4.51 11.85 -2.54
C MET A 122 -4.36 11.45 -4.02
N PRO A 123 -3.14 11.46 -4.57
CA PRO A 123 -2.91 11.00 -5.94
C PRO A 123 -3.37 9.55 -6.15
N VAL A 124 -4.13 9.32 -7.22
CA VAL A 124 -4.53 7.97 -7.65
C VAL A 124 -4.15 7.80 -9.11
N THR A 125 -3.47 6.70 -9.45
CA THR A 125 -3.00 6.43 -10.80
C THR A 125 -2.99 4.94 -11.10
N ASP A 126 -2.97 4.58 -12.39
CA ASP A 126 -2.52 3.27 -12.82
C ASP A 126 -1.02 3.39 -13.18
N PRO A 127 -0.12 2.81 -12.38
CA PRO A 127 1.32 2.99 -12.56
C PRO A 127 1.83 2.41 -13.90
N VAL A 128 1.13 1.42 -14.45
CA VAL A 128 1.51 0.77 -15.72
C VAL A 128 1.03 1.58 -16.92
N ARG A 129 -0.19 2.15 -16.84
CA ARG A 129 -0.78 2.91 -17.96
C ARG A 129 -0.40 4.38 -17.98
N PHE A 130 -0.34 5.02 -16.82
CA PHE A 130 -0.23 6.49 -16.69
C PHE A 130 1.02 6.94 -15.94
N GLY A 131 1.80 6.01 -15.40
CA GLY A 131 3.01 6.31 -14.63
C GLY A 131 2.71 6.70 -13.18
N VAL A 132 3.79 7.07 -12.46
CA VAL A 132 3.80 7.28 -11.00
C VAL A 132 4.16 8.70 -10.57
N ASP A 133 4.33 9.62 -11.52
CA ASP A 133 4.89 10.95 -11.28
C ASP A 133 4.15 11.70 -10.15
N ALA A 134 2.81 11.66 -10.15
CA ALA A 134 2.00 12.33 -9.13
C ALA A 134 2.23 11.79 -7.70
N ILE A 135 2.49 10.48 -7.55
CA ILE A 135 2.81 9.87 -6.25
C ILE A 135 4.24 10.20 -5.86
N ALA A 136 5.18 10.15 -6.82
CA ALA A 136 6.58 10.48 -6.56
C ALA A 136 6.75 11.94 -6.11
N ASP A 137 6.03 12.88 -6.74
CA ASP A 137 6.01 14.29 -6.35
C ASP A 137 5.41 14.48 -4.96
N ARG A 138 4.35 13.74 -4.62
CA ARG A 138 3.77 13.75 -3.27
C ARG A 138 4.76 13.27 -2.22
N VAL A 139 5.49 12.19 -2.51
CA VAL A 139 6.53 11.65 -1.63
C VAL A 139 7.67 12.65 -1.40
N ARG A 140 8.17 13.31 -2.46
CA ARG A 140 9.19 14.37 -2.34
C ARG A 140 8.76 15.60 -1.52
N SER A 141 7.45 15.81 -1.37
CA SER A 141 6.89 16.95 -0.63
C SER A 141 6.62 16.68 0.85
N LEU A 142 6.83 15.44 1.31
CA LEU A 142 6.72 15.06 2.72
C LEU A 142 7.86 15.67 3.56
#